data_AF-A0A842VXF8-F1
#
_entry.id   AF-A0A842VXF8-F1
#
_cell.length_a   1.000
_cell.length_b   1.000
_cell.length_c   1.000
_cell.angle_alpha   90.00
_cell.angle_beta   90.00
_cell.angle_gamma   90.00
#
_symmetry.space_group_name_H-M   'P 1'
#
loop_
_entity.id
_entity.type
_entity.pdbx_description
1 polymer ?
#
loop_
_entity_poly.entity_id
_entity_poly.type
_entity_poly.pdbx_seq_one_letter_code
_entity_poly.pdbx_strand_id
1 'polypeptide(L)'
;MYRGNLVKHRREKIRKLEEKIDNNPHDLDAHCDLAHIYMDMGDQIEAFSWFNKARRRFPKNAGPYIAIGRIYLQNNKLKSAYTMFQKATELEPHNYHAWIGLSKLFILNRDFRECQKIGEKLLEIAPDNPTALKQVLLCTIKNNKLNNAIKLGNRLLNMDVDFETHMYAQFYLAFIAIKQKRYNKAISYLEQVGEQSKYYAKSLHNLALAYSDSGNFQLSEDRFNKIISQKSKYFEELRELPEFWVNLGLFYEETKQYQKAYDAYKKANQLQDDIWPYMKTMKKLFIQNQKINENSDNLNSSDVDKEQNIDKFIAESKLKDLKYALYLGCVIPNRYPMIEAATRLFLRKLGVKIDEMNGATCCPAPGVFRSFDIETWLTVAGRNIQIAENLNDEILTLCNGCYGTLLEADHQLKTDKGKRKTVNKHLEKIGKQYEGTSKVRHIVEIMYQDIGIDTLKYFIKKKWDIDVAVHYGCHLVKPSMTRPWGGDFEEPTFFDEIVELTGCRSIDYKDKMMCCGAGGGLRSTVKEVSLDFTFAKLKNMRDAGAQAIITCCPFCHLQFDLGQVEVNNVFRDEIEEKFQIPVIYITQLFGYCMNNDLYKIGLLRPNKLQGTPPFVDTAPVFKNYVDLE
;
A
#
# COMPACT_ATOMS: atom_id res chain seq x y z
N MET A 1 27.19 -21.27 -24.28
CA MET A 1 27.51 -22.61 -23.73
C MET A 1 27.44 -22.72 -22.19
N TYR A 2 27.89 -21.74 -21.39
CA TYR A 2 27.94 -21.87 -19.91
C TYR A 2 26.59 -22.01 -19.17
N ARG A 3 25.50 -21.32 -19.59
CA ARG A 3 24.18 -21.43 -18.92
C ARG A 3 23.50 -22.80 -19.14
N GLY A 4 23.72 -23.44 -20.28
CA GLY A 4 23.13 -24.76 -20.58
C GLY A 4 23.73 -25.89 -19.74
N ASN A 5 25.04 -25.84 -19.47
CA ASN A 5 25.73 -26.83 -18.63
C ASN A 5 25.35 -26.71 -17.15
N LEU A 6 25.14 -25.49 -16.65
CA LEU A 6 24.74 -25.26 -15.27
C LEU A 6 23.33 -25.80 -14.98
N VAL A 7 22.38 -25.60 -15.91
CA VAL A 7 21.00 -26.10 -15.80
C VAL A 7 20.98 -27.63 -15.89
N LYS A 8 21.77 -28.23 -16.79
CA LYS A 8 21.88 -29.68 -16.92
C LYS A 8 22.47 -30.33 -15.66
N HIS A 9 23.50 -29.71 -15.07
CA HIS A 9 24.13 -30.22 -13.85
C HIS A 9 23.21 -30.10 -12.62
N ARG A 10 22.43 -29.01 -12.51
CA ARG A 10 21.44 -28.84 -11.42
C ARG A 10 20.30 -29.85 -11.52
N ARG A 11 19.76 -30.11 -12.72
CA ARG A 11 18.72 -31.13 -12.93
C ARG A 11 19.20 -32.54 -12.58
N GLU A 12 20.43 -32.87 -12.95
CA GLU A 12 21.03 -34.17 -12.60
C GLU A 12 21.24 -34.31 -11.08
N LYS A 13 21.64 -33.23 -10.39
CA LYS A 13 21.79 -33.23 -8.94
C LYS A 13 20.45 -33.37 -8.22
N ILE A 14 19.39 -32.72 -8.70
CA ILE A 14 18.02 -32.88 -8.20
C ILE A 14 17.58 -34.33 -8.33
N ARG A 15 17.69 -34.91 -9.53
CA ARG A 15 17.30 -36.31 -9.79
C ARG A 15 18.01 -37.30 -8.86
N LYS A 16 19.32 -37.13 -8.65
CA LYS A 16 20.11 -37.97 -7.74
C LYS A 16 19.69 -37.83 -6.28
N LEU A 17 19.28 -36.63 -5.86
CA LEU A 17 18.78 -36.40 -4.50
C LEU A 17 17.37 -36.96 -4.31
N GLU A 18 16.51 -36.86 -5.33
CA GLU A 18 15.19 -37.49 -5.33
C GLU A 18 15.32 -39.01 -5.23
N GLU A 19 16.17 -39.63 -6.05
CA GLU A 19 16.47 -41.07 -5.98
C GLU A 19 17.07 -41.47 -4.62
N LYS A 20 17.93 -40.62 -4.04
CA LYS A 20 18.48 -40.84 -2.70
C LYS A 20 17.40 -40.78 -1.61
N ILE A 21 16.43 -39.87 -1.74
CA ILE A 21 15.30 -39.74 -0.82
C ILE A 21 14.34 -40.93 -0.98
N ASP A 22 14.10 -41.38 -2.21
CA ASP A 22 13.24 -42.53 -2.49
C ASP A 22 13.86 -43.82 -1.90
N ASN A 23 15.17 -43.99 -2.04
CA ASN A 23 15.91 -45.13 -1.48
C ASN A 23 16.14 -45.02 0.04
N ASN A 24 16.23 -43.80 0.58
CA ASN A 24 16.36 -43.55 2.01
C ASN A 24 15.51 -42.35 2.46
N PRO A 25 14.21 -42.56 2.75
CA PRO A 25 13.29 -41.50 3.15
C PRO A 25 13.57 -40.89 4.53
N HIS A 26 14.62 -41.36 5.24
CA HIS A 26 15.05 -40.88 6.55
C HIS A 26 16.39 -40.13 6.50
N ASP A 27 16.83 -39.71 5.31
CA ASP A 27 17.98 -38.82 5.15
C ASP A 27 17.55 -37.34 5.24
N LEU A 28 17.77 -36.71 6.40
CA LEU A 28 17.46 -35.28 6.62
C LEU A 28 18.26 -34.37 5.70
N ASP A 29 19.54 -34.68 5.49
CA ASP A 29 20.45 -33.87 4.70
C ASP A 29 20.03 -33.89 3.24
N ALA A 30 19.60 -35.04 2.71
CA ALA A 30 19.09 -35.14 1.35
C ALA A 30 17.83 -34.26 1.12
N HIS A 31 16.91 -34.22 2.08
CA HIS A 31 15.73 -33.35 2.00
C HIS A 31 16.10 -31.86 2.08
N CYS A 32 17.05 -31.50 2.95
CA CYS A 32 17.49 -30.11 3.10
C CYS A 32 18.33 -29.65 1.91
N ASP A 33 19.23 -30.48 1.39
CA ASP A 33 20.05 -30.23 0.21
C ASP A 33 19.18 -30.00 -1.02
N LEU A 34 18.13 -30.81 -1.20
CA LEU A 34 17.19 -30.64 -2.29
C LEU A 34 16.44 -29.30 -2.18
N ALA A 35 15.95 -28.97 -0.98
CA ALA A 35 15.33 -27.68 -0.70
C ALA A 35 16.28 -26.49 -0.94
N HIS A 36 17.55 -26.63 -0.57
CA HIS A 36 18.58 -25.61 -0.83
C HIS A 36 18.87 -25.43 -2.32
N ILE A 37 18.86 -26.49 -3.13
CA ILE A 37 18.98 -26.37 -4.58
C ILE A 37 17.80 -25.56 -5.15
N TYR A 38 16.57 -25.82 -4.70
CA TYR A 38 15.41 -25.02 -5.12
C TYR A 38 15.52 -23.56 -4.70
N MET A 39 16.05 -23.27 -3.49
CA MET A 39 16.36 -21.88 -3.07
C MET A 39 17.40 -21.22 -4.00
N ASP A 40 18.46 -21.94 -4.40
CA ASP A 40 19.50 -21.44 -5.31
C ASP A 40 19.01 -21.26 -6.75
N MET A 41 17.87 -21.85 -7.10
CA MET A 41 17.15 -21.62 -8.35
C MET A 41 16.14 -20.46 -8.27
N GLY A 42 15.89 -19.93 -7.07
CA GLY A 42 14.85 -18.94 -6.82
C GLY A 42 13.45 -19.51 -6.68
N ASP A 43 13.28 -20.83 -6.69
CA ASP A 43 11.99 -21.49 -6.49
C ASP A 43 11.72 -21.69 -5.00
N GLN A 44 11.20 -20.63 -4.39
CA GLN A 44 10.88 -20.65 -2.96
C GLN A 44 9.70 -21.58 -2.61
N ILE A 45 8.83 -21.91 -3.58
CA ILE A 45 7.65 -22.75 -3.34
C ILE A 45 8.10 -24.19 -3.16
N GLU A 46 8.91 -24.71 -4.10
CA GLU A 46 9.44 -26.07 -3.98
C GLU A 46 10.41 -26.19 -2.80
N ALA A 47 11.27 -25.20 -2.57
CA ALA A 47 12.11 -25.17 -1.37
C ALA A 47 11.27 -25.28 -0.08
N PHE A 48 10.19 -24.51 0.02
CA PHE A 48 9.29 -24.54 1.16
C PHE A 48 8.58 -25.90 1.30
N SER A 49 8.19 -26.53 0.19
CA SER A 49 7.61 -27.88 0.16
C SER A 49 8.58 -28.91 0.74
N TRP A 50 9.82 -28.93 0.27
CA TRP A 50 10.86 -29.87 0.72
C TRP A 50 11.28 -29.63 2.18
N PHE A 51 11.44 -28.37 2.62
CA PHE A 51 11.67 -28.10 4.03
C PHE A 51 10.49 -28.52 4.91
N ASN A 52 9.24 -28.45 4.43
CA ASN A 52 8.09 -28.96 5.18
C ASN A 52 8.06 -30.49 5.26
N LYS A 53 8.45 -31.20 4.20
CA LYS A 53 8.63 -32.65 4.24
C LYS A 53 9.70 -33.02 5.27
N ALA A 54 10.85 -32.33 5.24
CA ALA A 54 11.91 -32.49 6.24
C ALA A 54 11.40 -32.21 7.67
N ARG A 55 10.66 -31.11 7.87
CA ARG A 55 10.07 -30.76 9.18
C ARG A 55 9.11 -31.84 9.69
N ARG A 56 8.26 -32.41 8.83
CA ARG A 56 7.30 -33.47 9.22
C ARG A 56 8.02 -34.78 9.56
N ARG A 57 9.08 -35.10 8.83
CA ARG A 57 9.85 -36.35 9.00
C ARG A 57 10.81 -36.28 10.19
N PHE A 58 11.35 -35.10 10.49
CA PHE A 58 12.32 -34.85 11.55
C PHE A 58 11.85 -33.73 12.49
N PRO A 59 10.73 -33.92 13.22
CA PRO A 59 10.10 -32.85 14.00
C PRO A 59 10.93 -32.36 15.19
N LYS A 60 11.99 -33.08 15.58
CA LYS A 60 12.90 -32.71 16.67
C LYS A 60 14.15 -31.97 16.22
N ASN A 61 14.33 -31.77 14.91
CA ASN A 61 15.52 -31.15 14.35
C ASN A 61 15.26 -29.67 14.03
N ALA A 62 16.12 -28.76 14.46
CA ALA A 62 15.86 -27.33 14.31
C ALA A 62 16.05 -26.82 12.87
N GLY A 63 16.92 -27.46 12.09
CA GLY A 63 17.32 -27.05 10.73
C GLY A 63 16.13 -26.68 9.81
N PRO A 64 15.15 -27.58 9.60
CA PRO A 64 13.98 -27.30 8.76
C PRO A 64 13.15 -26.11 9.25
N TYR A 65 12.99 -25.95 10.58
CA TYR A 65 12.26 -24.81 11.15
C TYR A 65 13.02 -23.49 10.90
N ILE A 66 14.35 -23.48 11.04
CA ILE A 66 15.18 -22.31 10.74
C ILE A 66 15.04 -21.94 9.25
N ALA A 67 15.09 -22.92 8.35
CA ALA A 67 14.97 -22.70 6.91
C ALA A 67 13.60 -22.13 6.52
N ILE A 68 12.50 -22.71 7.02
CA ILE A 68 11.13 -22.21 6.80
C ILE A 68 10.97 -20.81 7.40
N GLY A 69 11.51 -20.58 8.59
CA GLY A 69 11.52 -19.26 9.24
C GLY A 69 12.19 -18.19 8.38
N ARG A 70 13.32 -18.52 7.73
CA ARG A 70 14.02 -17.63 6.79
C ARG A 70 13.16 -17.31 5.56
N ILE A 71 12.48 -18.30 4.98
CA ILE A 71 11.56 -18.09 3.85
C ILE A 71 10.42 -17.17 4.26
N TYR A 72 9.80 -17.39 5.43
CA TYR A 72 8.75 -16.49 5.93
C TYR A 72 9.28 -15.07 6.17
N LEU A 73 10.48 -14.93 6.71
CA LEU A 73 11.10 -13.64 6.95
C LEU A 73 11.38 -12.88 5.64
N GLN A 74 11.89 -13.56 4.62
CA GLN A 74 12.10 -12.99 3.27
C GLN A 74 10.80 -12.52 2.63
N ASN A 75 9.70 -13.22 2.91
CA ASN A 75 8.36 -12.88 2.42
C ASN A 75 7.58 -11.93 3.37
N ASN A 76 8.28 -11.28 4.31
CA ASN A 76 7.70 -10.35 5.29
C ASN A 76 6.55 -10.93 6.14
N LYS A 77 6.46 -12.26 6.28
CA LYS A 77 5.48 -12.96 7.12
C LYS A 77 6.00 -13.10 8.55
N LEU A 78 6.11 -11.96 9.24
CA LEU A 78 6.80 -11.86 10.54
C LEU A 78 6.25 -12.82 11.61
N LYS A 79 4.92 -12.94 11.76
CA LYS A 79 4.31 -13.85 12.75
C LYS A 79 4.68 -15.31 12.49
N SER A 80 4.60 -15.76 11.24
CA SER A 80 4.93 -17.13 10.86
C SER A 80 6.43 -17.41 11.02
N ALA A 81 7.29 -16.44 10.67
CA ALA A 81 8.73 -16.54 10.90
C ALA A 81 9.06 -16.67 12.39
N TYR A 82 8.39 -15.90 13.25
CA TYR A 82 8.55 -15.96 14.70
C TYR A 82 8.24 -17.35 15.24
N THR A 83 7.08 -17.91 14.88
CA THR A 83 6.69 -19.27 15.31
C THR A 83 7.73 -20.32 14.93
N MET A 84 8.28 -20.25 13.71
CA MET A 84 9.28 -21.21 13.25
C MET A 84 10.61 -21.06 13.98
N PHE A 85 11.12 -19.83 14.14
CA PHE A 85 12.38 -19.61 14.83
C PHE A 85 12.28 -19.88 16.33
N GLN A 86 11.17 -19.52 16.97
CA GLN A 86 10.92 -19.86 18.37
C GLN A 86 10.95 -21.38 18.55
N LYS A 87 10.28 -22.13 17.65
CA LYS A 87 10.31 -23.58 17.73
C LYS A 87 11.73 -24.15 17.56
N ALA A 88 12.51 -23.58 16.64
CA ALA A 88 13.91 -23.97 16.46
C ALA A 88 14.75 -23.72 17.73
N THR A 89 14.54 -22.61 18.43
CA THR A 89 15.26 -22.33 19.70
C THR A 89 14.84 -23.24 20.85
N GLU A 90 13.59 -23.74 20.85
CA GLU A 90 13.14 -24.74 21.84
C GLU A 90 13.77 -26.12 21.59
N LEU A 91 13.90 -26.51 20.31
CA LEU A 91 14.45 -27.81 19.92
C LEU A 91 15.96 -27.88 20.14
N GLU A 92 16.68 -26.84 19.74
CA GLU A 92 18.14 -26.77 19.88
C GLU A 92 18.56 -25.42 20.49
N PRO A 93 18.52 -25.28 21.83
CA PRO A 93 18.82 -24.02 22.51
C PRO A 93 20.23 -23.46 22.27
N HIS A 94 21.19 -24.31 21.90
CA HIS A 94 22.57 -23.91 21.59
C HIS A 94 22.81 -23.65 20.10
N ASN A 95 21.80 -23.83 19.24
CA ASN A 95 21.92 -23.56 17.82
C ASN A 95 21.81 -22.05 17.55
N TYR A 96 22.96 -21.38 17.43
CA TYR A 96 23.02 -19.94 17.21
C TYR A 96 22.30 -19.47 15.94
N HIS A 97 22.10 -20.32 14.93
CA HIS A 97 21.37 -19.93 13.71
C HIS A 97 19.87 -19.64 13.96
N ALA A 98 19.25 -20.33 14.91
CA ALA A 98 17.86 -20.10 15.29
C ALA A 98 17.71 -18.74 15.99
N TRP A 99 18.61 -18.45 16.94
CA TRP A 99 18.69 -17.17 17.64
C TRP A 99 18.99 -16.00 16.69
N ILE A 100 19.87 -16.19 15.71
CA ILE A 100 20.10 -15.20 14.65
C ILE A 100 18.81 -14.93 13.86
N GLY A 101 18.01 -15.96 13.59
CA GLY A 101 16.71 -15.81 12.93
C GLY A 101 15.76 -14.91 13.71
N LEU A 102 15.61 -15.14 15.01
CA LEU A 102 14.83 -14.28 15.92
C LEU A 102 15.39 -12.86 15.99
N SER A 103 16.70 -12.70 16.11
CA SER A 103 17.36 -11.38 16.13
C SER A 103 16.99 -10.55 14.89
N LYS A 104 17.12 -11.13 13.68
CA LYS A 104 16.76 -10.45 12.43
C LYS A 104 15.29 -10.06 12.38
N LEU A 105 14.41 -10.93 12.88
CA LEU A 105 12.98 -10.67 12.97
C LEU A 105 12.68 -9.48 13.89
N PHE A 106 13.27 -9.45 15.09
CA PHE A 106 13.07 -8.34 16.02
C PHE A 106 13.65 -7.02 15.49
N ILE A 107 14.78 -7.05 14.77
CA ILE A 107 15.30 -5.85 14.08
C ILE A 107 14.30 -5.32 13.06
N LEU A 108 13.71 -6.21 12.23
CA LEU A 108 12.72 -5.82 11.22
C LEU A 108 11.43 -5.30 11.85
N ASN A 109 10.96 -5.92 12.92
CA ASN A 109 9.80 -5.48 13.69
C ASN A 109 10.09 -4.26 14.59
N ARG A 110 11.32 -3.72 14.56
CA ARG A 110 11.81 -2.61 15.40
C ARG A 110 11.75 -2.86 16.91
N ASP A 111 11.71 -4.11 17.34
CA ASP A 111 11.73 -4.51 18.75
C ASP A 111 13.18 -4.67 19.24
N PHE A 112 13.86 -3.53 19.45
CA PHE A 112 15.28 -3.53 19.79
C PHE A 112 15.57 -4.03 21.21
N ARG A 113 14.56 -4.02 22.09
CA ARG A 113 14.70 -4.56 23.46
C ARG A 113 14.79 -6.08 23.43
N GLU A 114 13.92 -6.75 22.68
CA GLU A 114 14.00 -8.20 22.53
C GLU A 114 15.26 -8.59 21.74
N CYS A 115 15.64 -7.84 20.70
CA CYS A 115 16.92 -8.06 20.00
C CYS A 115 18.12 -8.05 20.95
N GLN A 116 18.16 -7.13 21.91
CA GLN A 116 19.23 -7.05 22.90
C GLN A 116 19.33 -8.32 23.74
N LYS A 117 18.20 -8.87 24.21
CA LYS A 117 18.17 -10.14 24.96
C LYS A 117 18.67 -11.30 24.11
N ILE A 118 18.27 -11.35 22.84
CA ILE A 118 18.77 -12.35 21.88
C ILE A 118 20.29 -12.19 21.68
N GLY A 119 20.80 -10.96 21.65
CA GLY A 119 22.23 -10.67 21.57
C GLY A 119 23.01 -11.16 22.79
N GLU A 120 22.46 -11.00 24.00
CA GLU A 120 23.03 -11.56 25.24
C GLU A 120 23.07 -13.08 25.19
N LYS A 121 21.98 -13.72 24.70
CA LYS A 121 21.96 -15.18 24.51
C LYS A 121 22.98 -15.66 23.49
N LEU A 122 23.17 -14.94 22.39
CA LEU A 122 24.18 -15.25 21.37
C LEU A 122 25.61 -15.14 21.91
N LEU A 123 25.88 -14.18 22.80
CA LEU A 123 27.17 -14.07 23.49
C LEU A 123 27.40 -15.23 24.47
N GLU A 124 26.35 -15.76 25.09
CA GLU A 124 26.42 -16.92 25.98
C GLU A 124 26.74 -18.21 25.21
N ILE A 125 25.98 -18.50 24.14
CA ILE A 125 26.05 -19.79 23.44
C ILE A 125 27.11 -19.84 22.35
N ALA A 126 27.54 -18.69 21.83
CA ALA A 126 28.49 -18.60 20.72
C ALA A 126 29.41 -17.36 20.85
N PRO A 127 30.14 -17.22 21.98
CA PRO A 127 30.89 -15.99 22.33
C PRO A 127 31.93 -15.59 21.29
N ASP A 128 32.59 -16.56 20.63
CA ASP A 128 33.67 -16.34 19.66
C ASP A 128 33.26 -16.66 18.21
N ASN A 129 31.96 -16.90 17.95
CA ASN A 129 31.50 -17.14 16.59
C ASN A 129 31.34 -15.81 15.84
N PRO A 130 32.08 -15.56 14.74
CA PRO A 130 32.01 -14.28 14.03
C PRO A 130 30.62 -13.98 13.48
N THR A 131 29.87 -15.00 13.05
CA THR A 131 28.52 -14.83 12.53
C THR A 131 27.53 -14.41 13.62
N ALA A 132 27.63 -14.98 14.81
CA ALA A 132 26.86 -14.57 15.98
C ALA A 132 27.25 -13.13 16.40
N LEU A 133 28.54 -12.85 16.53
CA LEU A 133 29.05 -11.53 16.92
C LEU A 133 28.62 -10.40 15.98
N LYS A 134 28.56 -10.65 14.66
CA LYS A 134 27.97 -9.70 13.70
C LYS A 134 26.51 -9.35 14.05
N GLN A 135 25.71 -10.33 14.42
CA GLN A 135 24.30 -10.07 14.79
C GLN A 135 24.19 -9.37 16.15
N VAL A 136 25.01 -9.73 17.13
CA VAL A 136 25.08 -9.03 18.42
C VAL A 136 25.46 -7.57 18.22
N LEU A 137 26.44 -7.30 17.34
CA LEU A 137 26.84 -5.95 16.97
C LEU A 137 25.64 -5.16 16.41
N LEU A 138 24.86 -5.74 15.49
CA LEU A 138 23.65 -5.09 14.95
C LEU A 138 22.60 -4.79 16.02
N CYS A 139 22.26 -5.76 16.87
CA CYS A 139 21.31 -5.52 17.96
C CYS A 139 21.80 -4.37 18.86
N THR A 140 23.09 -4.36 19.19
CA THR A 140 23.70 -3.35 20.06
C THR A 140 23.66 -1.96 19.43
N ILE A 141 23.95 -1.85 18.12
CA ILE A 141 23.85 -0.59 17.35
C ILE A 141 22.40 -0.09 17.29
N LYS A 142 21.44 -1.00 17.04
CA LYS A 142 20.02 -0.65 16.93
C LYS A 142 19.42 -0.24 18.27
N ASN A 143 19.87 -0.85 19.36
CA ASN A 143 19.51 -0.49 20.74
C ASN A 143 20.32 0.72 21.29
N ASN A 144 21.05 1.43 20.42
CA ASN A 144 21.82 2.64 20.73
C ASN A 144 22.90 2.50 21.83
N LYS A 145 23.39 1.28 22.12
CA LYS A 145 24.47 1.02 23.09
C LYS A 145 25.85 1.17 22.43
N LEU A 146 26.17 2.37 21.92
CA LEU A 146 27.29 2.61 21.01
C LEU A 146 28.67 2.18 21.56
N ASN A 147 28.95 2.39 22.85
CA ASN A 147 30.23 2.00 23.45
C ASN A 147 30.45 0.47 23.45
N ASN A 148 29.40 -0.30 23.72
CA ASN A 148 29.47 -1.75 23.66
C ASN A 148 29.61 -2.23 22.21
N ALA A 149 28.94 -1.55 21.27
CA ALA A 149 29.08 -1.84 19.85
C ALA A 149 30.52 -1.60 19.34
N ILE A 150 31.20 -0.54 19.81
CA ILE A 150 32.61 -0.30 19.46
C ILE A 150 33.50 -1.44 19.97
N LYS A 151 33.31 -1.89 21.22
CA LYS A 151 34.06 -3.03 21.76
C LYS A 151 33.87 -4.29 20.91
N LEU A 152 32.63 -4.59 20.52
CA LEU A 152 32.30 -5.75 19.68
C LEU A 152 32.88 -5.61 18.25
N GLY A 153 32.80 -4.43 17.65
CA GLY A 153 33.37 -4.17 16.33
C GLY A 153 34.89 -4.32 16.32
N ASN A 154 35.59 -3.74 17.32
CA ASN A 154 37.04 -3.90 17.45
C ASN A 154 37.43 -5.36 17.72
N ARG A 155 36.62 -6.09 18.51
CA ARG A 155 36.83 -7.53 18.71
C ARG A 155 36.77 -8.29 17.38
N LEU A 156 35.75 -8.02 16.54
CA LEU A 156 35.65 -8.62 15.21
C LEU A 156 36.83 -8.26 14.29
N LEU A 157 37.39 -7.04 14.38
CA LEU A 157 38.57 -6.64 13.61
C LEU A 157 39.85 -7.35 14.03
N ASN A 158 39.97 -7.69 15.31
CA ASN A 158 41.16 -8.33 15.89
C ASN A 158 41.10 -9.87 15.84
N MET A 159 39.99 -10.45 15.41
CA MET A 159 39.84 -11.89 15.23
C MET A 159 40.33 -12.30 13.84
N ASP A 160 40.83 -13.53 13.71
CA ASP A 160 41.06 -14.15 12.41
C ASP A 160 39.70 -14.52 11.80
N VAL A 161 39.24 -13.70 10.86
CA VAL A 161 37.92 -13.80 10.22
C VAL A 161 38.06 -13.64 8.72
N ASP A 162 37.06 -14.15 7.99
CA ASP A 162 37.02 -13.96 6.55
C ASP A 162 37.00 -12.47 6.16
N PHE A 163 37.51 -12.18 4.95
CA PHE A 163 37.59 -10.83 4.40
C PHE A 163 36.27 -10.05 4.54
N GLU A 164 35.13 -10.67 4.23
CA GLU A 164 33.81 -10.03 4.28
C GLU A 164 33.38 -9.68 5.71
N THR A 165 33.72 -10.50 6.70
CA THR A 165 33.50 -10.23 8.11
C THR A 165 34.41 -9.10 8.62
N HIS A 166 35.66 -9.02 8.16
CA HIS A 166 36.53 -7.89 8.47
C HIS A 166 35.96 -6.58 7.90
N MET A 167 35.58 -6.56 6.62
CA MET A 167 34.99 -5.38 5.95
C MET A 167 33.67 -4.95 6.59
N TYR A 168 32.86 -5.92 7.04
CA TYR A 168 31.66 -5.67 7.82
C TYR A 168 31.95 -4.88 9.11
N ALA A 169 32.97 -5.30 9.87
CA ALA A 169 33.31 -4.65 11.13
C ALA A 169 33.80 -3.20 10.90
N GLN A 170 34.63 -2.98 9.88
CA GLN A 170 35.05 -1.64 9.44
C GLN A 170 33.84 -0.74 9.13
N PHE A 171 32.93 -1.22 8.27
CA PHE A 171 31.74 -0.46 7.88
C PHE A 171 30.85 -0.08 9.06
N TYR A 172 30.59 -1.00 10.00
CA TYR A 172 29.74 -0.70 11.15
C TYR A 172 30.43 0.15 12.22
N LEU A 173 31.75 0.04 12.38
CA LEU A 173 32.51 0.97 13.23
C LEU A 173 32.49 2.40 12.67
N ALA A 174 32.61 2.55 11.35
CA ALA A 174 32.40 3.83 10.70
C ALA A 174 30.99 4.39 10.94
N PHE A 175 29.96 3.56 10.77
CA PHE A 175 28.58 3.97 11.02
C PHE A 175 28.36 4.44 12.47
N ILE A 176 28.97 3.77 13.45
CA ILE A 176 28.95 4.21 14.85
C ILE A 176 29.69 5.55 15.02
N ALA A 177 30.84 5.73 14.36
CA ALA A 177 31.59 6.99 14.41
C ALA A 177 30.80 8.16 13.79
N ILE A 178 30.09 7.95 12.67
CA ILE A 178 29.18 8.94 12.08
C ILE A 178 28.08 9.32 13.08
N LYS A 179 27.44 8.35 13.74
CA LYS A 179 26.44 8.62 14.80
C LYS A 179 27.00 9.44 15.96
N GLN A 180 28.30 9.35 16.23
CA GLN A 180 29.00 10.14 17.24
C GLN A 180 29.55 11.47 16.70
N LYS A 181 29.26 11.84 15.44
CA LYS A 181 29.81 13.00 14.73
C LYS A 181 31.35 13.03 14.66
N ARG A 182 31.98 11.85 14.73
CA ARG A 182 33.44 11.68 14.64
C ARG A 182 33.85 11.37 13.20
N TYR A 183 33.67 12.34 12.30
CA TYR A 183 33.81 12.15 10.86
C TYR A 183 35.19 11.67 10.42
N ASN A 184 36.28 12.23 10.96
CA ASN A 184 37.64 11.79 10.63
C ASN A 184 37.87 10.31 10.94
N LYS A 185 37.33 9.84 12.07
CA LYS A 185 37.40 8.43 12.46
C LYS A 185 36.52 7.57 11.56
N ALA A 186 35.34 8.04 11.21
CA ALA A 186 34.48 7.34 10.25
C ALA A 186 35.15 7.16 8.89
N ILE A 187 35.77 8.22 8.35
CA ILE A 187 36.52 8.21 7.10
C ILE A 187 37.63 7.15 7.17
N SER A 188 38.44 7.15 8.24
CA SER A 188 39.53 6.18 8.40
C SER A 188 39.08 4.71 8.35
N TYR A 189 37.88 4.40 8.87
CA TYR A 189 37.32 3.06 8.81
C TYR A 189 36.72 2.74 7.43
N LEU A 190 36.06 3.70 6.79
CA LEU A 190 35.43 3.50 5.48
C LEU A 190 36.46 3.33 4.36
N GLU A 191 37.60 4.01 4.44
CA GLU A 191 38.71 3.87 3.46
C GLU A 191 39.38 2.51 3.52
N GLN A 192 39.28 1.81 4.66
CA GLN A 192 39.76 0.42 4.79
C GLN A 192 38.80 -0.60 4.19
N VAL A 193 37.59 -0.21 3.76
CA VAL A 193 36.67 -1.12 3.09
C VAL A 193 37.12 -1.34 1.64
N GLY A 194 37.64 -2.52 1.33
CA GLY A 194 38.16 -2.88 0.00
C GLY A 194 37.08 -2.99 -1.09
N GLU A 195 37.48 -2.74 -2.34
CA GLU A 195 36.55 -2.60 -3.49
C GLU A 195 35.74 -3.86 -3.82
N GLN A 196 36.27 -5.01 -3.43
CA GLN A 196 35.77 -6.35 -3.67
C GLN A 196 34.64 -6.69 -2.69
N SER A 197 34.49 -5.89 -1.63
CA SER A 197 33.48 -6.15 -0.62
C SER A 197 32.10 -5.68 -1.05
N LYS A 198 31.07 -6.41 -0.65
CA LYS A 198 29.68 -5.97 -0.83
C LYS A 198 29.34 -4.69 -0.04
N TYR A 199 30.16 -4.32 0.95
CA TYR A 199 30.02 -3.09 1.72
C TYR A 199 30.64 -1.88 1.03
N TYR A 200 31.40 -2.07 -0.06
CA TYR A 200 32.16 -0.99 -0.68
C TYR A 200 31.30 0.14 -1.23
N ALA A 201 30.26 -0.17 -2.01
CA ALA A 201 29.35 0.84 -2.57
C ALA A 201 28.69 1.69 -1.47
N LYS A 202 28.22 1.04 -0.38
CA LYS A 202 27.66 1.72 0.78
C LYS A 202 28.71 2.53 1.56
N SER A 203 29.95 2.06 1.56
CA SER A 203 31.06 2.77 2.21
C SER A 203 31.44 4.03 1.45
N LEU A 204 31.46 3.99 0.11
CA LEU A 204 31.63 5.16 -0.74
C LEU A 204 30.51 6.19 -0.52
N HIS A 205 29.26 5.73 -0.37
CA HIS A 205 28.14 6.64 -0.09
C HIS A 205 28.30 7.33 1.26
N ASN A 206 28.66 6.58 2.30
CA ASN A 206 28.92 7.15 3.63
C ASN A 206 30.17 8.03 3.66
N LEU A 207 31.19 7.74 2.84
CA LEU A 207 32.36 8.61 2.66
C LEU A 207 31.96 9.93 2.04
N ALA A 208 31.12 9.91 1.00
CA ALA A 208 30.62 11.13 0.37
C ALA A 208 29.91 12.03 1.39
N LEU A 209 29.00 11.45 2.17
CA LEU A 209 28.31 12.17 3.25
C LEU A 209 29.26 12.72 4.32
N ALA A 210 30.22 11.91 4.79
CA ALA A 210 31.20 12.35 5.79
C ALA A 210 32.14 13.44 5.25
N TYR A 211 32.47 13.40 3.96
CA TYR A 211 33.25 14.44 3.29
C TYR A 211 32.44 15.74 3.11
N SER A 212 31.15 15.65 2.79
CA SER A 212 30.25 16.83 2.77
C SER A 212 30.19 17.50 4.13
N ASP A 213 29.88 16.73 5.19
CA ASP A 213 29.75 17.23 6.57
C ASP A 213 31.06 17.83 7.11
N SER A 214 32.22 17.39 6.60
CA SER A 214 33.53 17.92 6.98
C SER A 214 34.04 19.05 6.07
N GLY A 215 33.23 19.50 5.09
CA GLY A 215 33.55 20.58 4.15
C GLY A 215 34.48 20.18 3.00
N ASN A 216 34.81 18.90 2.86
CA ASN A 216 35.66 18.36 1.80
C ASN A 216 34.84 18.05 0.53
N PHE A 217 34.23 19.08 -0.06
CA PHE A 217 33.24 18.93 -1.13
C PHE A 217 33.78 18.22 -2.39
N GLN A 218 35.05 18.45 -2.76
CA GLN A 218 35.65 17.77 -3.92
C GLN A 218 35.71 16.26 -3.72
N LEU A 219 36.18 15.81 -2.55
CA LEU A 219 36.23 14.39 -2.21
C LEU A 219 34.83 13.79 -2.13
N SER A 220 33.84 14.55 -1.64
CA SER A 220 32.44 14.12 -1.66
C SER A 220 31.93 13.85 -3.08
N GLU A 221 32.12 14.80 -4.00
CA GLU A 221 31.70 14.68 -5.39
C GLU A 221 32.38 13.49 -6.09
N ASP A 222 33.69 13.30 -5.86
CA ASP A 222 34.45 12.18 -6.41
C ASP A 222 33.86 10.83 -5.99
N ARG A 223 33.43 10.69 -4.72
CA ARG A 223 32.83 9.45 -4.21
C ARG A 223 31.44 9.20 -4.80
N PHE A 224 30.62 10.24 -4.92
CA PHE A 224 29.33 10.13 -5.61
C PHE A 224 29.49 9.74 -7.09
N ASN A 225 30.43 10.35 -7.81
CA ASN A 225 30.72 10.03 -9.21
C ASN A 225 31.27 8.61 -9.38
N LYS A 226 32.09 8.14 -8.42
CA LYS A 226 32.53 6.73 -8.39
C LYS A 226 31.36 5.78 -8.24
N ILE A 227 30.35 6.11 -7.43
CA ILE A 227 29.13 5.28 -7.31
C ILE A 227 28.34 5.28 -8.62
N ILE A 228 28.23 6.41 -9.32
CA ILE A 228 27.46 6.52 -10.57
C ILE A 228 28.12 5.75 -11.73
N SER A 229 29.45 5.79 -11.83
CA SER A 229 30.20 5.20 -12.96
C SER A 229 30.35 3.67 -12.89
N GLN A 230 30.27 3.07 -11.70
CA GLN A 230 30.52 1.65 -11.49
C GLN A 230 29.32 0.76 -11.85
N LYS A 231 29.55 -0.33 -12.58
CA LYS A 231 28.49 -1.24 -13.08
C LYS A 231 28.35 -2.54 -12.29
N SER A 232 28.99 -2.68 -11.13
CA SER A 232 28.81 -3.90 -10.33
C SER A 232 27.42 -3.94 -9.70
N LYS A 233 26.91 -5.16 -9.46
CA LYS A 233 25.58 -5.40 -8.85
C LYS A 233 25.34 -4.57 -7.58
N TYR A 234 26.36 -4.39 -6.73
CA TYR A 234 26.22 -3.65 -5.47
C TYR A 234 26.04 -2.14 -5.68
N PHE A 235 26.61 -1.58 -6.76
CA PHE A 235 26.41 -0.19 -7.12
C PHE A 235 25.06 0.03 -7.79
N GLU A 236 24.60 -0.92 -8.62
CA GLU A 236 23.26 -0.91 -9.19
C GLU A 236 22.22 -0.96 -8.08
N GLU A 237 22.30 -1.93 -7.16
CA GLU A 237 21.40 -2.02 -5.99
C GLU A 237 21.35 -0.73 -5.18
N LEU A 238 22.49 -0.02 -5.04
CA LEU A 238 22.54 1.26 -4.33
C LEU A 238 21.89 2.40 -5.12
N ARG A 239 22.01 2.43 -6.45
CA ARG A 239 21.37 3.44 -7.30
C ARG A 239 19.88 3.23 -7.48
N GLU A 240 19.38 2.03 -7.24
CA GLU A 240 17.94 1.75 -7.14
C GLU A 240 17.35 2.22 -5.80
N LEU A 241 18.20 2.66 -4.84
CA LEU A 241 17.74 3.26 -3.59
C LEU A 241 17.49 4.76 -3.78
N PRO A 242 16.26 5.25 -3.55
CA PRO A 242 15.94 6.67 -3.68
C PRO A 242 16.72 7.55 -2.70
N GLU A 243 17.08 7.03 -1.52
CA GLU A 243 17.88 7.73 -0.52
C GLU A 243 19.26 8.13 -1.04
N PHE A 244 19.86 7.34 -1.94
CA PHE A 244 21.12 7.69 -2.58
C PHE A 244 20.98 8.97 -3.40
N TRP A 245 19.94 9.05 -4.23
CA TRP A 245 19.69 10.20 -5.09
C TRP A 245 19.25 11.44 -4.30
N VAL A 246 18.51 11.27 -3.20
CA VAL A 246 18.20 12.38 -2.27
C VAL A 246 19.48 12.95 -1.67
N ASN A 247 20.36 12.09 -1.16
CA ASN A 247 21.63 12.52 -0.56
C ASN A 247 22.54 13.23 -1.57
N LEU A 248 22.58 12.73 -2.81
CA LEU A 248 23.28 13.40 -3.90
C LEU A 248 22.67 14.76 -4.25
N GLY A 249 21.34 14.85 -4.28
CA GLY A 249 20.63 16.10 -4.50
C GLY A 249 20.92 17.13 -3.40
N LEU A 250 20.93 16.70 -2.13
CA LEU A 250 21.27 17.54 -0.99
C LEU A 250 22.70 18.05 -1.04
N PHE A 251 23.65 17.20 -1.42
CA PHE A 251 25.04 17.60 -1.64
C PHE A 251 25.15 18.68 -2.74
N TYR A 252 24.45 18.51 -3.87
CA TYR A 252 24.45 19.50 -4.93
C TYR A 252 23.71 20.79 -4.55
N GLU A 253 22.68 20.72 -3.71
CA GLU A 253 22.00 21.90 -3.15
C GLU A 253 22.95 22.69 -2.23
N GLU A 254 23.66 22.00 -1.33
CA GLU A 254 24.64 22.60 -0.41
C GLU A 254 25.78 23.30 -1.17
N THR A 255 26.26 22.67 -2.26
CA THR A 255 27.30 23.24 -3.13
C THR A 255 26.77 24.20 -4.19
N LYS A 256 25.47 24.56 -4.14
CA LYS A 256 24.79 25.50 -5.05
C LYS A 256 24.77 25.06 -6.52
N GLN A 257 24.93 23.78 -6.81
CA GLN A 257 24.84 23.18 -8.15
C GLN A 257 23.39 22.77 -8.46
N TYR A 258 22.49 23.76 -8.59
CA TYR A 258 21.04 23.54 -8.60
C TYR A 258 20.52 22.63 -9.72
N GLN A 259 21.13 22.65 -10.91
CA GLN A 259 20.74 21.74 -12.01
C GLN A 259 21.04 20.27 -11.65
N LYS A 260 22.25 19.99 -11.16
CA LYS A 260 22.62 18.63 -10.74
C LYS A 260 21.77 18.17 -9.54
N ALA A 261 21.42 19.09 -8.64
CA ALA A 261 20.51 18.82 -7.53
C ALA A 261 19.12 18.41 -8.04
N TYR A 262 18.57 19.15 -9.00
CA TYR A 262 17.30 18.84 -9.66
C TYR A 262 17.33 17.47 -10.33
N ASP A 263 18.37 17.15 -11.11
CA ASP A 263 18.48 15.87 -11.82
C ASP A 263 18.56 14.68 -10.84
N ALA A 264 19.27 14.87 -9.72
CA ALA A 264 19.34 13.87 -8.66
C ALA A 264 17.96 13.68 -7.98
N TYR A 265 17.26 14.76 -7.62
CA TYR A 265 15.91 14.64 -7.07
C TYR A 265 14.90 14.05 -8.05
N LYS A 266 15.00 14.36 -9.35
CA LYS A 266 14.18 13.75 -10.40
C LYS A 266 14.38 12.24 -10.46
N LYS A 267 15.63 11.77 -10.41
CA LYS A 267 15.95 10.33 -10.34
C LYS A 267 15.45 9.68 -9.05
N ALA A 268 15.57 10.38 -7.91
CA ALA A 268 15.01 9.91 -6.66
C ALA A 268 13.49 9.70 -6.76
N ASN A 269 12.79 10.66 -7.38
CA ASN A 269 11.36 10.62 -7.62
C ASN A 269 10.96 9.47 -8.56
N GLN A 270 11.72 9.22 -9.63
CA GLN A 270 11.49 8.09 -10.54
C GLN A 270 11.53 6.71 -9.84
N LEU A 271 12.33 6.59 -8.77
CA LEU A 271 12.44 5.35 -7.97
C LEU A 271 11.44 5.30 -6.81
N GLN A 272 10.93 6.45 -6.38
CA GLN A 272 10.01 6.60 -5.25
C GLN A 272 9.12 7.83 -5.37
N ASP A 273 7.87 7.58 -5.75
CA ASP A 273 6.83 8.60 -5.94
C ASP A 273 6.40 9.36 -4.65
N ASP A 274 7.06 9.17 -3.50
CA ASP A 274 6.66 9.74 -2.19
C ASP A 274 7.73 10.62 -1.50
N ILE A 275 8.77 11.09 -2.22
CA ILE A 275 9.83 12.00 -1.71
C ILE A 275 9.29 13.45 -1.57
N TRP A 276 8.15 13.60 -0.91
CA TRP A 276 7.33 14.82 -0.80
C TRP A 276 8.06 16.05 -0.23
N PRO A 277 8.93 15.95 0.80
CA PRO A 277 9.64 17.11 1.34
C PRO A 277 10.56 17.76 0.30
N TYR A 278 11.13 16.95 -0.60
CA TYR A 278 12.11 17.39 -1.59
C TYR A 278 11.46 17.67 -2.95
N MET A 279 10.23 17.22 -3.23
CA MET A 279 9.46 17.65 -4.42
C MET A 279 9.11 19.14 -4.38
N LYS A 280 8.80 19.69 -3.19
CA LYS A 280 8.59 21.14 -3.02
C LYS A 280 9.87 21.92 -3.33
N THR A 281 11.01 21.41 -2.88
CA THR A 281 12.34 21.94 -3.18
C THR A 281 12.67 21.79 -4.67
N MET A 282 12.41 20.62 -5.27
CA MET A 282 12.59 20.34 -6.69
C MET A 282 11.74 21.28 -7.55
N LYS A 283 10.47 21.52 -7.20
CA LYS A 283 9.60 22.49 -7.88
C LYS A 283 10.11 23.92 -7.72
N LYS A 284 10.59 24.31 -6.52
CA LYS A 284 11.19 25.64 -6.29
C LYS A 284 12.48 25.82 -7.10
N LEU A 285 13.36 24.83 -7.10
CA LEU A 285 14.62 24.83 -7.85
C LEU A 285 14.36 24.79 -9.35
N PHE A 286 13.38 24.01 -9.81
CA PHE A 286 12.92 24.00 -11.20
C PHE A 286 12.37 25.36 -11.62
N ILE A 287 11.52 26.00 -10.82
CA ILE A 287 11.01 27.35 -11.10
C ILE A 287 12.11 28.40 -11.05
N GLN A 288 13.08 28.29 -10.15
CA GLN A 288 14.22 29.21 -10.09
C GLN A 288 15.14 29.04 -11.29
N ASN A 289 15.36 27.81 -11.73
CA ASN A 289 16.19 27.46 -12.88
C ASN A 289 15.47 27.77 -14.20
N GLN A 290 14.16 27.54 -14.28
CA GLN A 290 13.30 28.02 -15.35
C GLN A 290 13.30 29.54 -15.39
N LYS A 291 13.12 30.28 -14.28
CA LYS A 291 13.25 31.75 -14.30
C LYS A 291 14.62 32.27 -14.75
N ILE A 292 15.69 31.50 -14.52
CA ILE A 292 17.03 31.81 -15.02
C ILE A 292 17.14 31.51 -16.53
N ASN A 293 16.45 30.47 -17.00
CA ASN A 293 16.42 30.05 -18.42
C ASN A 293 15.27 30.69 -19.24
N GLU A 294 14.28 31.30 -18.61
CA GLU A 294 13.08 31.97 -19.18
C GLU A 294 13.39 33.41 -19.61
N ASN A 295 14.65 33.85 -19.48
CA ASN A 295 15.17 34.91 -20.34
C ASN A 295 15.38 34.44 -21.80
N SER A 296 14.93 33.23 -22.16
CA SER A 296 14.71 32.79 -23.54
C SER A 296 13.41 31.97 -23.66
N ASP A 297 12.38 32.66 -24.15
CA ASP A 297 11.21 32.22 -24.94
C ASP A 297 10.14 31.22 -24.41
N ASN A 298 8.93 31.80 -24.28
CA ASN A 298 7.57 31.29 -24.52
C ASN A 298 6.94 30.18 -23.65
N LEU A 299 5.96 30.60 -22.83
CA LEU A 299 4.84 29.79 -22.33
C LEU A 299 3.50 30.38 -22.80
N ASN A 300 2.63 29.50 -23.32
CA ASN A 300 1.32 29.78 -23.90
C ASN A 300 0.30 30.35 -22.89
N SER A 301 -0.51 31.30 -23.36
CA SER A 301 -1.50 32.08 -22.60
C SER A 301 -2.87 31.40 -22.35
N SER A 302 -3.07 30.13 -22.71
CA SER A 302 -4.42 29.53 -22.79
C SER A 302 -4.98 28.92 -21.51
N ASP A 303 -4.15 28.57 -20.53
CA ASP A 303 -4.62 27.84 -19.33
C ASP A 303 -5.06 28.77 -18.19
N VAL A 304 -4.51 29.98 -18.14
CA VAL A 304 -4.88 31.01 -17.16
C VAL A 304 -6.30 31.54 -17.42
N ASP A 305 -6.67 31.72 -18.70
CA ASP A 305 -8.01 32.18 -19.09
C ASP A 305 -9.10 31.12 -18.82
N LYS A 306 -8.76 29.83 -18.84
CA LYS A 306 -9.70 28.74 -18.55
C LYS A 306 -9.97 28.56 -17.06
N GLU A 307 -8.98 28.72 -16.20
CA GLU A 307 -9.19 28.66 -14.74
C GLU A 307 -10.03 29.85 -14.24
N GLN A 308 -9.79 31.06 -14.76
CA GLN A 308 -10.61 32.24 -14.42
C GLN A 308 -12.10 32.07 -14.82
N ASN A 309 -12.37 31.35 -15.92
CA ASN A 309 -13.74 31.06 -16.34
C ASN A 309 -14.46 30.03 -15.46
N ILE A 310 -13.74 29.08 -14.85
CA ILE A 310 -14.33 28.08 -13.95
C ILE A 310 -14.74 28.73 -12.62
N ASP A 311 -13.89 29.56 -12.04
CA ASP A 311 -14.21 30.24 -10.78
C ASP A 311 -15.43 31.17 -10.94
N LYS A 312 -15.53 31.85 -12.09
CA LYS A 312 -16.70 32.64 -12.47
C LYS A 312 -17.94 31.76 -12.62
N PHE A 313 -17.86 30.63 -13.33
CA PHE A 313 -18.98 29.69 -13.46
C PHE A 313 -19.47 29.20 -12.09
N ILE A 314 -18.56 28.83 -11.19
CA ILE A 314 -18.92 28.39 -9.84
C ILE A 314 -19.63 29.51 -9.07
N ALA A 315 -19.11 30.74 -9.13
CA ALA A 315 -19.69 31.91 -8.46
C ALA A 315 -21.09 32.29 -8.99
N GLU A 316 -21.36 32.03 -10.27
CA GLU A 316 -22.64 32.31 -10.94
C GLU A 316 -23.63 31.11 -10.85
N SER A 317 -23.15 29.91 -10.53
CA SER A 317 -23.95 28.69 -10.42
C SER A 317 -24.51 28.47 -9.00
N LYS A 318 -25.49 27.55 -8.91
CA LYS A 318 -26.01 27.02 -7.62
C LYS A 318 -24.99 26.22 -6.81
N LEU A 319 -23.83 25.88 -7.37
CA LEU A 319 -22.85 25.01 -6.72
C LEU A 319 -22.25 25.63 -5.45
N LYS A 320 -22.07 26.96 -5.43
CA LYS A 320 -21.48 27.70 -4.29
C LYS A 320 -22.29 27.59 -2.99
N ASP A 321 -23.58 27.30 -3.15
CA ASP A 321 -24.55 27.19 -2.06
C ASP A 321 -24.69 25.74 -1.56
N LEU A 322 -24.10 24.77 -2.27
CA LEU A 322 -24.13 23.36 -1.86
C LEU A 322 -23.14 23.10 -0.72
N LYS A 323 -23.67 22.52 0.35
CA LYS A 323 -22.93 22.16 1.56
C LYS A 323 -23.47 20.87 2.15
N TYR A 324 -22.59 19.94 2.53
CA TYR A 324 -22.98 18.64 3.10
C TYR A 324 -22.07 18.21 4.25
N ALA A 325 -22.61 17.46 5.20
CA ALA A 325 -21.85 16.78 6.25
C ALA A 325 -21.28 15.46 5.71
N LEU A 326 -19.96 15.37 5.56
CA LEU A 326 -19.30 14.21 4.97
C LEU A 326 -19.26 13.02 5.95
N TYR A 327 -19.90 11.92 5.55
CA TYR A 327 -19.91 10.67 6.28
C TYR A 327 -19.04 9.60 5.60
N LEU A 328 -17.85 9.37 6.15
CA LEU A 328 -16.86 8.45 5.58
C LEU A 328 -17.19 6.96 5.83
N GLY A 329 -17.99 6.66 6.86
CA GLY A 329 -18.25 5.28 7.29
C GLY A 329 -16.98 4.54 7.73
N CYS A 330 -17.03 3.21 7.75
CA CYS A 330 -15.93 2.40 8.29
C CYS A 330 -14.93 1.91 7.24
N VAL A 331 -15.35 1.71 5.99
CA VAL A 331 -14.52 1.07 4.95
C VAL A 331 -13.50 2.05 4.37
N ILE A 332 -13.90 3.30 4.13
CA ILE A 332 -13.05 4.31 3.51
C ILE A 332 -11.83 4.62 4.38
N PRO A 333 -11.94 5.06 5.64
CA PRO A 333 -10.76 5.43 6.43
C PRO A 333 -9.85 4.23 6.74
N ASN A 334 -10.40 3.01 6.84
CA ASN A 334 -9.64 1.83 7.24
C ASN A 334 -9.06 1.03 6.07
N ARG A 335 -9.66 1.11 4.87
CA ARG A 335 -9.27 0.26 3.74
C ARG A 335 -9.08 1.03 2.44
N TYR A 336 -9.96 1.98 2.11
CA TYR A 336 -9.90 2.72 0.85
C TYR A 336 -9.83 4.24 1.04
N PRO A 337 -8.80 4.78 1.72
CA PRO A 337 -8.70 6.22 2.00
C PRO A 337 -8.56 7.07 0.73
N MET A 338 -8.15 6.47 -0.39
CA MET A 338 -8.12 7.16 -1.68
C MET A 338 -9.51 7.51 -2.23
N ILE A 339 -10.57 6.79 -1.84
CA ILE A 339 -11.95 7.16 -2.21
C ILE A 339 -12.31 8.51 -1.57
N GLU A 340 -11.89 8.72 -0.32
CA GLU A 340 -12.04 10.02 0.35
C GLU A 340 -11.23 11.09 -0.37
N ALA A 341 -9.95 10.83 -0.66
CA ALA A 341 -9.07 11.79 -1.34
C ALA A 341 -9.67 12.24 -2.69
N ALA A 342 -10.10 11.29 -3.52
CA ALA A 342 -10.73 11.58 -4.82
C ALA A 342 -12.05 12.35 -4.67
N THR A 343 -12.88 11.97 -3.70
CA THR A 343 -14.17 12.64 -3.46
C THR A 343 -13.98 14.08 -2.99
N ARG A 344 -13.06 14.32 -2.04
CA ARG A 344 -12.73 15.67 -1.56
C ARG A 344 -12.19 16.55 -2.68
N LEU A 345 -11.35 15.99 -3.56
CA LEU A 345 -10.81 16.71 -4.70
C LEU A 345 -11.91 17.05 -5.73
N PHE A 346 -12.78 16.08 -6.02
CA PHE A 346 -13.95 16.25 -6.89
C PHE A 346 -14.84 17.39 -6.37
N LEU A 347 -15.34 17.30 -5.14
CA LEU A 347 -16.24 18.31 -4.57
C LEU A 347 -15.60 19.70 -4.52
N ARG A 348 -14.31 19.78 -4.16
CA ARG A 348 -13.56 21.04 -4.14
C ARG A 348 -13.49 21.69 -5.52
N LYS A 349 -13.25 20.91 -6.58
CA LYS A 349 -13.23 21.43 -7.95
C LYS A 349 -14.57 22.01 -8.38
N LEU A 350 -15.67 21.51 -7.84
CA LEU A 350 -17.01 22.02 -8.10
C LEU A 350 -17.41 23.17 -7.15
N GLY A 351 -16.56 23.54 -6.18
CA GLY A 351 -16.90 24.55 -5.18
C GLY A 351 -17.91 24.08 -4.12
N VAL A 352 -18.22 22.78 -4.07
CA VAL A 352 -19.15 22.21 -3.07
C VAL A 352 -18.45 22.12 -1.72
N LYS A 353 -19.09 22.69 -0.69
CA LYS A 353 -18.54 22.72 0.67
C LYS A 353 -18.86 21.41 1.40
N ILE A 354 -17.95 21.02 2.29
CA ILE A 354 -18.12 19.84 3.15
C ILE A 354 -17.73 20.16 4.57
N ASP A 355 -18.55 19.71 5.52
CA ASP A 355 -18.27 19.74 6.95
C ASP A 355 -17.98 18.33 7.47
N GLU A 356 -17.05 18.22 8.40
CA GLU A 356 -16.66 16.92 8.96
C GLU A 356 -17.65 16.45 10.03
N MET A 357 -18.17 15.23 9.89
CA MET A 357 -18.97 14.58 10.94
C MET A 357 -18.09 14.03 12.07
N ASN A 358 -17.39 14.92 12.77
CA ASN A 358 -16.48 14.54 13.86
C ASN A 358 -17.21 13.73 14.94
N GLY A 359 -16.66 12.56 15.25
CA GLY A 359 -17.23 11.62 16.22
C GLY A 359 -18.31 10.68 15.64
N ALA A 360 -18.57 10.71 14.33
CA ALA A 360 -19.37 9.70 13.66
C ALA A 360 -18.74 8.32 13.80
N THR A 361 -19.58 7.31 14.06
CA THR A 361 -19.17 5.90 14.16
C THR A 361 -19.56 5.14 12.88
N CYS A 362 -19.38 3.82 12.83
CA CYS A 362 -19.93 2.99 11.76
C CYS A 362 -21.46 3.19 11.61
N CYS A 363 -21.98 2.88 10.42
CA CYS A 363 -23.38 3.09 10.01
C CYS A 363 -24.32 1.97 10.44
N PRO A 364 -24.19 1.41 11.64
CA PRO A 364 -24.51 0.00 11.99
C PRO A 364 -25.10 -0.86 10.86
N ALA A 365 -24.27 -1.67 10.19
CA ALA A 365 -24.65 -2.38 8.96
C ALA A 365 -26.00 -3.13 9.04
N PRO A 366 -26.84 -3.06 7.99
CA PRO A 366 -28.24 -3.45 8.08
C PRO A 366 -28.42 -4.97 8.21
N GLY A 367 -27.56 -5.79 7.61
CA GLY A 367 -27.63 -7.24 7.75
C GLY A 367 -26.94 -7.82 8.98
N VAL A 368 -26.37 -6.97 9.86
CA VAL A 368 -25.74 -7.42 11.11
C VAL A 368 -26.48 -6.81 12.30
N PHE A 369 -26.42 -5.50 12.49
CA PHE A 369 -26.98 -4.90 13.69
C PHE A 369 -28.50 -5.03 13.75
N ARG A 370 -29.19 -4.71 12.65
CA ARG A 370 -30.66 -4.76 12.60
C ARG A 370 -31.23 -6.16 12.78
N SER A 371 -30.51 -7.21 12.35
CA SER A 371 -30.96 -8.59 12.50
C SER A 371 -30.85 -9.11 13.94
N PHE A 372 -29.95 -8.53 14.75
CA PHE A 372 -29.83 -8.89 16.17
C PHE A 372 -30.71 -8.01 17.07
N ASP A 373 -30.68 -6.69 16.87
CA ASP A 373 -31.45 -5.75 17.70
C ASP A 373 -31.78 -4.44 16.97
N ILE A 374 -33.07 -4.19 16.76
CA ILE A 374 -33.57 -3.02 16.03
C ILE A 374 -33.32 -1.73 16.82
N GLU A 375 -33.46 -1.77 18.14
CA GLU A 375 -33.31 -0.59 19.00
C GLU A 375 -31.87 -0.06 18.99
N THR A 376 -30.89 -0.95 19.11
CA THR A 376 -29.46 -0.63 18.99
C THR A 376 -29.15 -0.10 17.60
N TRP A 377 -29.65 -0.75 16.55
CA TRP A 377 -29.47 -0.32 15.16
C TRP A 377 -29.97 1.12 14.95
N LEU A 378 -31.21 1.41 15.37
CA LEU A 378 -31.79 2.74 15.29
C LEU A 378 -31.05 3.76 16.16
N THR A 379 -30.62 3.37 17.36
CA THR A 379 -29.93 4.28 18.29
C THR A 379 -28.58 4.72 17.75
N VAL A 380 -27.78 3.80 17.23
CA VAL A 380 -26.45 4.14 16.67
C VAL A 380 -26.60 4.91 15.36
N ALA A 381 -27.58 4.57 14.50
CA ALA A 381 -27.87 5.34 13.29
C ALA A 381 -28.37 6.75 13.62
N GLY A 382 -29.32 6.88 14.55
CA GLY A 382 -29.85 8.16 15.02
C GLY A 382 -28.78 9.05 15.64
N ARG A 383 -27.84 8.48 16.40
CA ARG A 383 -26.65 9.20 16.91
C ARG A 383 -25.84 9.82 15.78
N ASN A 384 -25.61 9.08 14.70
CA ASN A 384 -24.84 9.58 13.56
C ASN A 384 -25.62 10.68 12.82
N ILE A 385 -26.93 10.50 12.60
CA ILE A 385 -27.75 11.50 11.91
C ILE A 385 -27.77 12.81 12.70
N GLN A 386 -27.95 12.73 14.02
CA GLN A 386 -27.92 13.86 14.93
C GLN A 386 -26.63 14.70 14.84
N ILE A 387 -25.49 14.10 14.49
CA ILE A 387 -24.25 14.87 14.29
C ILE A 387 -24.38 15.85 13.13
N ALA A 388 -25.03 15.45 12.04
CA ALA A 388 -25.27 16.32 10.90
C ALA A 388 -26.38 17.36 11.18
N GLU A 389 -27.37 17.01 12.00
CA GLU A 389 -28.37 17.97 12.49
C GLU A 389 -27.72 19.13 13.24
N ASN A 390 -26.73 18.85 14.10
CA ASN A 390 -25.96 19.89 14.79
C ASN A 390 -25.13 20.78 13.83
N LEU A 391 -24.75 20.27 12.66
CA LEU A 391 -24.06 21.03 11.62
C LEU A 391 -25.04 21.83 10.73
N ASN A 392 -26.35 21.59 10.87
CA ASN A 392 -27.40 22.10 9.99
C ASN A 392 -27.20 21.72 8.51
N ASP A 393 -26.63 20.55 8.25
CA ASP A 393 -26.31 20.07 6.90
C ASP A 393 -27.02 18.74 6.58
N GLU A 394 -27.20 18.47 5.29
CA GLU A 394 -27.56 17.13 4.80
C GLU A 394 -26.34 16.20 4.81
N ILE A 395 -26.54 14.92 5.10
CA ILE A 395 -25.47 13.92 5.16
C ILE A 395 -25.08 13.48 3.74
N LEU A 396 -23.80 13.58 3.42
CA LEU A 396 -23.22 12.98 2.22
C LEU A 396 -22.60 11.61 2.57
N THR A 397 -23.22 10.55 2.07
CA THR A 397 -22.69 9.18 2.16
C THR A 397 -22.01 8.75 0.86
N LEU A 398 -20.88 8.06 1.00
CA LEU A 398 -20.11 7.51 -0.12
C LEU A 398 -20.29 6.00 -0.28
N CYS A 399 -21.10 5.36 0.57
CA CYS A 399 -21.25 3.91 0.59
C CYS A 399 -22.72 3.54 0.59
N ASN A 400 -23.14 2.68 -0.36
CA ASN A 400 -24.52 2.21 -0.45
C ASN A 400 -25.02 1.61 0.87
N GLY A 401 -24.19 0.88 1.61
CA GLY A 401 -24.58 0.33 2.91
C GLY A 401 -24.81 1.40 3.98
N CYS A 402 -24.01 2.47 3.96
CA CYS A 402 -24.18 3.61 4.86
C CYS A 402 -25.44 4.39 4.51
N TYR A 403 -25.64 4.65 3.22
CA TYR A 403 -26.83 5.27 2.68
C TYR A 403 -28.09 4.49 3.08
N GLY A 404 -28.12 3.18 2.79
CA GLY A 404 -29.27 2.34 3.09
C GLY A 404 -29.59 2.29 4.58
N THR A 405 -28.60 2.11 5.46
CA THR A 405 -28.89 2.11 6.90
C THR A 405 -29.37 3.46 7.40
N LEU A 406 -28.63 4.53 7.14
CA LEU A 406 -28.96 5.83 7.71
C LEU A 406 -30.32 6.32 7.18
N LEU A 407 -30.58 6.13 5.88
CA LEU A 407 -31.86 6.52 5.27
C LEU A 407 -33.04 5.72 5.84
N GLU A 408 -32.90 4.40 6.00
CA GLU A 408 -33.98 3.57 6.54
C GLU A 408 -34.22 3.82 8.04
N ALA A 409 -33.16 4.06 8.81
CA ALA A 409 -33.28 4.44 10.22
C ALA A 409 -33.94 5.81 10.37
N ASP A 410 -33.51 6.80 9.59
CA ASP A 410 -34.12 8.14 9.51
C ASP A 410 -35.61 8.06 9.21
N HIS A 411 -35.98 7.28 8.17
CA HIS A 411 -37.37 7.06 7.81
C HIS A 411 -38.20 6.45 8.96
N GLN A 412 -37.67 5.42 9.64
CA GLN A 412 -38.37 4.80 10.77
C GLN A 412 -38.48 5.74 11.98
N LEU A 413 -37.45 6.52 12.29
CA LEU A 413 -37.49 7.48 13.40
C LEU A 413 -38.39 8.68 13.10
N LYS A 414 -38.56 9.06 11.84
CA LYS A 414 -39.51 10.11 11.42
C LYS A 414 -40.96 9.63 11.46
N THR A 415 -41.22 8.37 11.10
CA THR A 415 -42.57 7.81 10.98
C THR A 415 -43.11 7.18 12.27
N ASP A 416 -42.24 6.63 13.13
CA ASP A 416 -42.60 5.97 14.37
C ASP A 416 -42.13 6.77 15.59
N LYS A 417 -43.07 7.53 16.19
CA LYS A 417 -42.81 8.35 17.39
C LYS A 417 -42.39 7.51 18.60
N GLY A 418 -42.82 6.25 18.69
CA GLY A 418 -42.46 5.33 19.77
C GLY A 418 -40.97 4.97 19.69
N LYS A 419 -40.52 4.51 18.52
CA LYS A 419 -39.10 4.25 18.25
C LYS A 419 -38.24 5.49 18.47
N ARG A 420 -38.68 6.65 18.00
CA ARG A 420 -37.98 7.92 18.22
C ARG A 420 -37.83 8.25 19.71
N LYS A 421 -38.88 8.08 20.51
CA LYS A 421 -38.83 8.29 21.96
C LYS A 421 -37.83 7.36 22.64
N THR A 422 -37.82 6.08 22.25
CA THR A 422 -36.86 5.10 22.78
C THR A 422 -35.42 5.44 22.41
N VAL A 423 -35.15 5.78 21.15
CA VAL A 423 -33.81 6.21 20.72
C VAL A 423 -33.37 7.46 21.49
N ASN A 424 -34.23 8.48 21.59
CA ASN A 424 -33.88 9.71 22.30
C ASN A 424 -33.65 9.49 23.80
N LYS A 425 -34.34 8.54 24.44
CA LYS A 425 -34.05 8.13 25.82
C LYS A 425 -32.62 7.61 26.00
N HIS A 426 -32.04 6.95 25.00
CA HIS A 426 -30.64 6.52 25.04
C HIS A 426 -29.67 7.64 24.71
N LEU A 427 -29.99 8.46 23.71
CA LEU A 427 -29.14 9.58 23.30
C LEU A 427 -29.05 10.66 24.40
N GLU A 428 -30.11 10.87 25.17
CA GLU A 428 -30.15 11.83 26.28
C GLU A 428 -29.06 11.53 27.33
N LYS A 429 -28.74 10.25 27.56
CA LYS A 429 -27.67 9.82 28.48
C LYS A 429 -26.27 10.33 28.08
N ILE A 430 -26.11 10.71 26.81
CA ILE A 430 -24.87 11.28 26.26
C ILE A 430 -25.07 12.73 25.79
N GLY A 431 -26.12 13.40 26.27
CA GLY A 431 -26.42 14.80 25.94
C GLY A 431 -26.77 15.05 24.48
N LYS A 432 -27.38 14.06 23.81
CA LYS A 432 -27.77 14.15 22.38
C LYS A 432 -29.26 13.87 22.21
N GLN A 433 -29.84 14.38 21.14
CA GLN A 433 -31.23 14.13 20.77
C GLN A 433 -31.38 14.14 19.25
N TYR A 434 -32.02 13.13 18.70
CA TYR A 434 -32.38 13.07 17.29
C TYR A 434 -33.65 13.88 17.00
N GLU A 435 -33.57 14.75 15.99
CA GLU A 435 -34.63 15.69 15.63
C GLU A 435 -35.39 15.33 14.34
N GLY A 436 -34.73 14.61 13.43
CA GLY A 436 -35.21 14.32 12.08
C GLY A 436 -35.14 15.53 11.15
N THR A 437 -34.19 16.44 11.33
CA THR A 437 -34.05 17.68 10.54
C THR A 437 -33.11 17.54 9.36
N SER A 438 -32.12 16.63 9.44
CA SER A 438 -31.20 16.35 8.34
C SER A 438 -31.79 15.33 7.34
N LYS A 439 -31.21 15.28 6.14
CA LYS A 439 -31.50 14.27 5.11
C LYS A 439 -30.25 13.44 4.83
N VAL A 440 -30.44 12.17 4.50
CA VAL A 440 -29.37 11.27 4.10
C VAL A 440 -29.31 11.20 2.59
N ARG A 441 -28.18 11.61 2.00
CA ARG A 441 -27.96 11.63 0.53
C ARG A 441 -26.81 10.70 0.15
N HIS A 442 -26.82 10.19 -1.08
CA HIS A 442 -25.69 9.45 -1.66
C HIS A 442 -24.88 10.34 -2.62
N ILE A 443 -23.58 10.10 -2.79
CA ILE A 443 -22.77 10.87 -3.76
C ILE A 443 -23.34 10.84 -5.18
N VAL A 444 -23.85 9.69 -5.62
CA VAL A 444 -24.50 9.55 -6.94
C VAL A 444 -25.78 10.39 -7.02
N GLU A 445 -26.50 10.54 -5.91
CA GLU A 445 -27.73 11.34 -5.83
C GLU A 445 -27.40 12.83 -5.96
N ILE A 446 -26.37 13.28 -5.24
CA ILE A 446 -25.87 14.65 -5.33
C ILE A 446 -25.33 14.95 -6.73
N MET A 447 -24.59 14.01 -7.33
CA MET A 447 -24.10 14.14 -8.70
C MET A 447 -25.24 14.28 -9.71
N TYR A 448 -26.28 13.45 -9.60
CA TYR A 448 -27.39 13.44 -10.54
C TYR A 448 -28.35 14.62 -10.36
N GLN A 449 -28.76 14.91 -9.12
CA GLN A 449 -29.87 15.84 -8.83
C GLN A 449 -29.39 17.24 -8.48
N ASP A 450 -28.40 17.34 -7.59
CA ASP A 450 -28.00 18.62 -7.00
C ASP A 450 -26.97 19.33 -7.90
N ILE A 451 -25.94 18.62 -8.36
CA ILE A 451 -24.93 19.11 -9.30
C ILE A 451 -25.52 19.14 -10.73
N GLY A 452 -26.09 18.00 -11.17
CA GLY A 452 -26.72 17.86 -12.48
C GLY A 452 -25.74 17.50 -13.60
N ILE A 453 -26.28 16.78 -14.60
CA ILE A 453 -25.54 16.24 -15.75
C ILE A 453 -24.81 17.34 -16.55
N ASP A 454 -25.49 18.45 -16.86
CA ASP A 454 -24.90 19.52 -17.66
C ASP A 454 -23.70 20.17 -16.97
N THR A 455 -23.82 20.38 -15.65
CA THR A 455 -22.73 20.90 -14.83
C THR A 455 -21.57 19.91 -14.79
N LEU A 456 -21.84 18.63 -14.55
CA LEU A 456 -20.79 17.60 -14.56
C LEU A 456 -20.04 17.57 -15.88
N LYS A 457 -20.75 17.65 -17.01
CA LYS A 457 -20.19 17.68 -18.36
C LYS A 457 -19.27 18.89 -18.58
N TYR A 458 -19.59 20.06 -18.02
CA TYR A 458 -18.76 21.27 -18.11
C TYR A 458 -17.35 21.09 -17.51
N PHE A 459 -17.22 20.32 -16.42
CA PHE A 459 -15.94 20.09 -15.76
C PHE A 459 -15.09 18.99 -16.41
N ILE A 460 -15.64 18.20 -17.32
CA ILE A 460 -14.91 17.15 -18.03
C ILE A 460 -13.95 17.79 -19.03
N LYS A 461 -12.65 17.53 -18.85
CA LYS A 461 -11.56 18.05 -19.70
C LYS A 461 -11.08 17.02 -20.71
N LYS A 462 -11.20 15.73 -20.40
CA LYS A 462 -10.92 14.63 -21.33
C LYS A 462 -11.96 13.53 -21.18
N LYS A 463 -12.32 12.92 -22.32
CA LYS A 463 -13.16 11.73 -22.37
C LYS A 463 -12.30 10.47 -22.31
N TRP A 464 -12.88 9.39 -21.81
CA TRP A 464 -12.22 8.09 -21.70
C TRP A 464 -13.02 7.02 -22.41
N ASP A 465 -12.67 6.77 -23.68
CA ASP A 465 -13.36 5.83 -24.56
C ASP A 465 -12.94 4.38 -24.26
N ILE A 466 -13.63 3.75 -23.32
CA ILE A 466 -13.47 2.34 -22.94
C ILE A 466 -14.82 1.72 -22.55
N ASP A 467 -14.89 0.39 -22.64
CA ASP A 467 -16.02 -0.41 -22.17
C ASP A 467 -15.94 -0.68 -20.67
N VAL A 468 -16.99 -0.31 -19.94
CA VAL A 468 -17.01 -0.45 -18.48
C VAL A 468 -18.24 -1.19 -17.97
N ALA A 469 -18.03 -2.09 -17.02
CA ALA A 469 -19.10 -2.72 -16.26
C ALA A 469 -19.51 -1.82 -15.09
N VAL A 470 -20.67 -1.18 -15.20
CA VAL A 470 -21.24 -0.38 -14.10
C VAL A 470 -21.89 -1.29 -13.06
N HIS A 471 -21.54 -1.10 -11.79
CA HIS A 471 -22.14 -1.80 -10.66
C HIS A 471 -22.84 -0.85 -9.69
N TYR A 472 -24.17 -0.82 -9.77
CA TYR A 472 -25.04 -0.01 -8.91
C TYR A 472 -24.95 -0.39 -7.44
N GLY A 473 -25.01 -1.69 -7.14
CA GLY A 473 -25.09 -2.23 -5.78
C GLY A 473 -26.48 -2.09 -5.14
N CYS A 474 -26.92 -3.13 -4.42
CA CYS A 474 -28.30 -3.28 -3.97
C CYS A 474 -28.86 -2.12 -3.14
N HIS A 475 -28.11 -1.59 -2.17
CA HIS A 475 -28.62 -0.58 -1.24
C HIS A 475 -28.73 0.84 -1.84
N LEU A 476 -28.21 1.07 -3.06
CA LEU A 476 -28.43 2.34 -3.77
C LEU A 476 -29.88 2.43 -4.25
N VAL A 477 -30.42 1.30 -4.74
CA VAL A 477 -31.72 1.24 -5.41
C VAL A 477 -32.82 0.56 -4.60
N LYS A 478 -32.47 -0.30 -3.62
CA LYS A 478 -33.42 -1.05 -2.78
C LYS A 478 -33.30 -0.66 -1.29
N PRO A 479 -34.42 -0.56 -0.53
CA PRO A 479 -35.80 -0.72 -0.98
C PRO A 479 -36.33 0.50 -1.73
N SER A 480 -36.88 0.27 -2.92
CA SER A 480 -37.25 1.28 -3.92
C SER A 480 -38.21 2.35 -3.41
N MET A 481 -39.16 2.00 -2.54
CA MET A 481 -40.15 2.93 -1.98
C MET A 481 -39.56 4.11 -1.20
N THR A 482 -38.31 3.99 -0.77
CA THR A 482 -37.62 5.02 0.02
C THR A 482 -36.47 5.66 -0.74
N ARG A 483 -36.31 5.35 -2.04
CA ARG A 483 -35.22 5.87 -2.87
C ARG A 483 -35.70 6.99 -3.79
N PRO A 484 -34.84 7.97 -4.11
CA PRO A 484 -35.22 9.20 -4.80
C PRO A 484 -35.22 9.08 -6.33
N TRP A 485 -35.04 7.87 -6.87
CA TRP A 485 -34.70 7.68 -8.29
C TRP A 485 -35.91 7.75 -9.24
N GLY A 486 -37.13 7.47 -8.76
CA GLY A 486 -38.29 7.29 -9.65
C GLY A 486 -38.07 6.17 -10.69
N GLY A 487 -39.04 5.94 -11.57
CA GLY A 487 -38.88 5.01 -12.70
C GLY A 487 -38.88 3.52 -12.35
N ASP A 488 -38.38 2.69 -13.28
CA ASP A 488 -38.25 1.24 -13.10
C ASP A 488 -37.02 0.92 -12.24
N PHE A 489 -37.26 0.32 -11.08
CA PHE A 489 -36.21 -0.01 -10.12
C PHE A 489 -35.50 -1.33 -10.42
N GLU A 490 -36.05 -2.14 -11.32
CA GLU A 490 -35.39 -3.35 -11.82
C GLU A 490 -34.47 -3.03 -13.01
N GLU A 491 -34.68 -1.89 -13.69
CA GLU A 491 -33.85 -1.39 -14.80
C GLU A 491 -33.44 0.09 -14.66
N PRO A 492 -32.70 0.48 -13.60
CA PRO A 492 -32.26 1.85 -13.41
C PRO A 492 -31.16 2.25 -14.42
N THR A 493 -31.18 3.50 -14.90
CA THR A 493 -30.20 4.04 -15.86
C THR A 493 -29.34 5.19 -15.33
N PHE A 494 -29.76 5.85 -14.24
CA PHE A 494 -29.13 7.10 -13.77
C PHE A 494 -27.62 6.99 -13.48
N PHE A 495 -27.13 5.83 -13.04
CA PHE A 495 -25.70 5.67 -12.76
C PHE A 495 -24.91 5.40 -14.04
N ASP A 496 -25.51 4.68 -15.00
CA ASP A 496 -24.96 4.53 -16.35
C ASP A 496 -24.82 5.89 -17.03
N GLU A 497 -25.88 6.69 -17.01
CA GLU A 497 -25.89 8.04 -17.59
C GLU A 497 -24.77 8.92 -17.03
N ILE A 498 -24.55 8.90 -15.70
CA ILE A 498 -23.44 9.64 -15.07
C ILE A 498 -22.08 9.15 -15.57
N VAL A 499 -21.89 7.83 -15.68
CA VAL A 499 -20.64 7.24 -16.15
C VAL A 499 -20.39 7.59 -17.62
N GLU A 500 -21.41 7.55 -18.46
CA GLU A 500 -21.31 7.82 -19.89
C GLU A 500 -20.93 9.28 -20.21
N LEU A 501 -21.20 10.24 -19.32
CA LEU A 501 -20.69 11.61 -19.47
C LEU A 501 -19.18 11.67 -19.62
N THR A 502 -18.48 10.72 -19.00
CA THR A 502 -17.02 10.63 -18.99
C THR A 502 -16.44 10.09 -20.29
N GLY A 503 -17.29 9.68 -21.24
CA GLY A 503 -16.91 9.06 -22.50
C GLY A 503 -16.79 7.55 -22.45
N CYS A 504 -16.87 6.93 -21.26
CA CYS A 504 -16.93 5.48 -21.14
C CYS A 504 -18.27 4.97 -21.69
N ARG A 505 -18.28 3.75 -22.24
CA ARG A 505 -19.50 3.05 -22.64
C ARG A 505 -19.91 2.09 -21.54
N SER A 506 -21.08 2.28 -20.95
CA SER A 506 -21.60 1.32 -19.98
C SER A 506 -22.15 0.11 -20.72
N ILE A 507 -21.45 -1.01 -20.63
CA ILE A 507 -21.88 -2.24 -21.30
C ILE A 507 -22.99 -2.93 -20.50
N ASP A 508 -23.92 -3.54 -21.24
CA ASP A 508 -24.86 -4.48 -20.64
C ASP A 508 -24.19 -5.84 -20.43
N TYR A 509 -24.48 -6.48 -19.31
CA TYR A 509 -23.94 -7.78 -18.98
C TYR A 509 -24.94 -8.57 -18.15
N LYS A 510 -24.89 -9.89 -18.31
CA LYS A 510 -25.76 -10.80 -17.58
C LYS A 510 -25.71 -10.55 -16.07
N ASP A 511 -26.87 -10.47 -15.45
CA ASP A 511 -27.01 -10.27 -14.00
C ASP A 511 -26.39 -8.95 -13.47
N LYS A 512 -26.47 -7.86 -14.25
CA LYS A 512 -26.00 -6.51 -13.86
C LYS A 512 -26.49 -6.06 -12.48
N MET A 513 -27.74 -6.38 -12.13
CA MET A 513 -28.35 -6.03 -10.84
C MET A 513 -28.09 -7.04 -9.70
N MET A 514 -27.38 -8.14 -9.95
CA MET A 514 -26.99 -9.10 -8.91
C MET A 514 -26.10 -8.47 -7.83
N CYS A 515 -26.20 -8.97 -6.60
CA CYS A 515 -25.32 -8.58 -5.50
C CYS A 515 -23.84 -8.83 -5.84
N CYS A 516 -22.93 -8.01 -5.29
CA CYS A 516 -21.48 -8.26 -5.40
C CYS A 516 -21.02 -9.47 -4.56
N GLY A 517 -21.83 -9.91 -3.59
CA GLY A 517 -21.50 -11.00 -2.66
C GLY A 517 -20.96 -10.54 -1.31
N ALA A 518 -20.68 -9.24 -1.12
CA ALA A 518 -20.03 -8.74 0.09
C ALA A 518 -20.98 -8.53 1.29
N GLY A 519 -22.24 -8.19 1.02
CA GLY A 519 -23.19 -7.63 1.99
C GLY A 519 -23.62 -8.58 3.11
N GLY A 520 -24.35 -8.04 4.10
CA GLY A 520 -25.08 -8.82 5.10
C GLY A 520 -24.24 -9.66 6.07
N GLY A 521 -22.95 -9.36 6.22
CA GLY A 521 -22.04 -10.16 7.03
C GLY A 521 -21.52 -11.44 6.35
N LEU A 522 -22.06 -11.79 5.18
CA LEU A 522 -21.73 -13.02 4.45
C LEU A 522 -20.24 -13.14 4.15
N ARG A 523 -19.61 -12.06 3.65
CA ARG A 523 -18.15 -12.03 3.40
C ARG A 523 -17.32 -12.37 4.64
N SER A 524 -17.79 -11.99 5.82
CA SER A 524 -17.09 -12.20 7.08
C SER A 524 -17.37 -13.57 7.70
N THR A 525 -18.51 -14.20 7.40
CA THR A 525 -18.98 -15.44 8.05
C THR A 525 -18.85 -16.68 7.16
N VAL A 526 -19.20 -16.57 5.87
CA VAL A 526 -19.19 -17.67 4.90
C VAL A 526 -18.54 -17.17 3.61
N LYS A 527 -17.21 -17.11 3.63
CA LYS A 527 -16.42 -16.43 2.60
C LYS A 527 -16.53 -17.11 1.25
N GLU A 528 -16.59 -18.44 1.20
CA GLU A 528 -16.70 -19.23 -0.03
C GLU A 528 -17.96 -18.83 -0.81
N VAL A 529 -19.12 -18.82 -0.15
CA VAL A 529 -20.39 -18.39 -0.75
C VAL A 529 -20.32 -16.93 -1.19
N SER A 530 -19.69 -16.05 -0.40
CA SER A 530 -19.47 -14.65 -0.81
C SER A 530 -18.68 -14.56 -2.12
N LEU A 531 -17.66 -15.41 -2.29
CA LEU A 531 -16.81 -15.44 -3.47
C LEU A 531 -17.49 -16.11 -4.67
N ASP A 532 -18.42 -17.06 -4.48
CA ASP A 532 -19.22 -17.64 -5.58
C ASP A 532 -19.99 -16.55 -6.35
N PHE A 533 -20.65 -15.65 -5.62
CA PHE A 533 -21.36 -14.51 -6.23
C PHE A 533 -20.40 -13.56 -6.96
N THR A 534 -19.24 -13.29 -6.34
CA THR A 534 -18.22 -12.43 -6.97
C THR A 534 -17.65 -13.08 -8.22
N PHE A 535 -17.38 -14.38 -8.20
CA PHE A 535 -16.90 -15.16 -9.33
C PHE A 535 -17.88 -15.14 -10.50
N ALA A 536 -19.15 -15.49 -10.25
CA ALA A 536 -20.20 -15.46 -11.27
C ALA A 536 -20.33 -14.07 -11.91
N LYS A 537 -20.28 -13.02 -11.09
CA LYS A 537 -20.41 -11.64 -11.57
C LYS A 537 -19.18 -11.17 -12.37
N LEU A 538 -17.97 -11.47 -11.91
CA LEU A 538 -16.73 -11.16 -12.63
C LEU A 538 -16.69 -11.88 -13.98
N LYS A 539 -17.15 -13.13 -14.04
CA LYS A 539 -17.30 -13.88 -15.29
C LYS A 539 -18.23 -13.17 -16.26
N ASN A 540 -19.45 -12.82 -15.82
CA ASN A 540 -20.41 -12.10 -16.66
C ASN A 540 -19.85 -10.76 -17.18
N MET A 541 -19.12 -10.01 -16.34
CA MET A 541 -18.47 -8.75 -16.75
C MET A 541 -17.37 -8.99 -17.79
N ARG A 542 -16.52 -10.01 -17.59
CA ARG A 542 -15.45 -10.37 -18.54
C ARG A 542 -16.03 -10.83 -19.87
N ASP A 543 -17.03 -11.71 -19.84
CA ASP A 543 -17.65 -12.28 -21.04
C ASP A 543 -18.32 -11.19 -21.90
N ALA A 544 -18.79 -10.11 -21.27
CA ALA A 544 -19.32 -8.93 -21.95
C ALA A 544 -18.23 -7.95 -22.45
N GLY A 545 -16.94 -8.19 -22.14
CA GLY A 545 -15.82 -7.38 -22.60
C GLY A 545 -15.45 -6.19 -21.69
N ALA A 546 -15.81 -6.21 -20.40
CA ALA A 546 -15.50 -5.11 -19.48
C ALA A 546 -13.98 -4.86 -19.37
N GLN A 547 -13.55 -3.64 -19.69
CA GLN A 547 -12.17 -3.19 -19.49
C GLN A 547 -11.94 -2.60 -18.11
N ALA A 548 -12.98 -2.10 -17.43
CA ALA A 548 -12.95 -1.68 -16.03
C ALA A 548 -14.32 -1.89 -15.35
N ILE A 549 -14.35 -1.94 -14.02
CA ILE A 549 -15.56 -2.00 -13.21
C ILE A 549 -15.74 -0.65 -12.51
N ILE A 550 -16.87 0.02 -12.75
CA ILE A 550 -17.20 1.29 -12.07
C ILE A 550 -18.14 1.01 -10.89
N THR A 551 -17.74 1.51 -9.72
CA THR A 551 -18.47 1.33 -8.46
C THR A 551 -18.80 2.66 -7.81
N CYS A 552 -19.89 2.71 -7.04
CA CYS A 552 -20.23 3.83 -6.17
C CYS A 552 -20.29 3.44 -4.68
N CYS A 553 -19.81 2.25 -4.33
CA CYS A 553 -19.79 1.72 -2.97
C CYS A 553 -18.40 1.18 -2.61
N PRO A 554 -17.73 1.68 -1.56
CA PRO A 554 -16.43 1.19 -1.10
C PRO A 554 -16.45 -0.29 -0.71
N PHE A 555 -17.60 -0.81 -0.27
CA PHE A 555 -17.72 -2.22 0.09
C PHE A 555 -17.87 -3.12 -1.14
N CYS A 556 -18.59 -2.66 -2.18
CA CYS A 556 -18.57 -3.34 -3.48
C CYS A 556 -17.20 -3.20 -4.15
N HIS A 557 -16.55 -2.05 -4.03
CA HIS A 557 -15.20 -1.81 -4.50
C HIS A 557 -14.22 -2.79 -3.84
N LEU A 558 -14.29 -2.97 -2.51
CA LEU A 558 -13.52 -4.00 -1.80
C LEU A 558 -13.73 -5.40 -2.37
N GLN A 559 -14.99 -5.76 -2.69
CA GLN A 559 -15.34 -7.08 -3.18
C GLN A 559 -14.81 -7.33 -4.58
N PHE A 560 -14.85 -6.34 -5.48
CA PHE A 560 -14.30 -6.50 -6.82
C PHE A 560 -12.78 -6.32 -6.83
N ASP A 561 -12.20 -5.51 -5.95
CA ASP A 561 -10.75 -5.28 -5.93
C ASP A 561 -10.02 -6.44 -5.21
N LEU A 562 -10.15 -6.54 -3.89
CA LEU A 562 -9.53 -7.64 -3.14
C LEU A 562 -10.16 -9.00 -3.48
N GLY A 563 -11.46 -9.05 -3.77
CA GLY A 563 -12.13 -10.31 -4.07
C GLY A 563 -11.67 -10.92 -5.39
N GLN A 564 -11.19 -10.16 -6.38
CA GLN A 564 -10.54 -10.74 -7.57
C GLN A 564 -9.29 -11.55 -7.18
N VAL A 565 -8.46 -11.03 -6.27
CA VAL A 565 -7.28 -11.76 -5.76
C VAL A 565 -7.71 -13.05 -5.07
N GLU A 566 -8.80 -13.03 -4.31
CA GLU A 566 -9.32 -14.18 -3.58
C GLU A 566 -9.96 -15.21 -4.52
N VAL A 567 -10.80 -14.77 -5.47
CA VAL A 567 -11.40 -15.60 -6.52
C VAL A 567 -10.32 -16.30 -7.33
N ASN A 568 -9.27 -15.58 -7.74
CA ASN A 568 -8.15 -16.16 -8.48
C ASN A 568 -7.40 -17.27 -7.73
N ASN A 569 -7.48 -17.28 -6.40
CA ASN A 569 -6.86 -18.30 -5.57
C ASN A 569 -7.81 -19.47 -5.29
N VAL A 570 -9.09 -19.19 -5.03
CA VAL A 570 -10.09 -20.19 -4.67
C VAL A 570 -10.56 -20.98 -5.89
N PHE A 571 -10.85 -20.32 -7.01
CA PHE A 571 -11.38 -20.92 -8.24
C PHE A 571 -10.31 -21.10 -9.31
N ARG A 572 -9.04 -21.26 -8.91
CA ARG A 572 -7.89 -21.32 -9.84
C ARG A 572 -8.00 -22.43 -10.90
N ASP A 573 -8.73 -23.51 -10.57
CA ASP A 573 -8.92 -24.68 -11.43
C ASP A 573 -10.15 -24.53 -12.34
N GLU A 574 -10.99 -23.50 -12.12
CA GLU A 574 -12.19 -23.18 -12.90
C GLU A 574 -12.00 -21.94 -13.80
N ILE A 575 -10.88 -21.23 -13.67
CA ILE A 575 -10.57 -20.02 -14.45
C ILE A 575 -9.48 -20.28 -15.48
N GLU A 576 -9.76 -19.95 -16.73
CA GLU A 576 -8.77 -20.01 -17.82
C GLU A 576 -7.71 -18.91 -17.66
N GLU A 577 -8.16 -17.70 -17.31
CA GLU A 577 -7.31 -16.53 -17.07
C GLU A 577 -7.69 -15.85 -15.75
N LYS A 578 -6.67 -15.38 -15.01
CA LYS A 578 -6.85 -14.63 -13.76
C LYS A 578 -7.63 -13.34 -13.98
N PHE A 579 -8.59 -13.05 -13.12
CA PHE A 579 -9.29 -11.77 -13.09
C PHE A 579 -8.34 -10.65 -12.70
N GLN A 580 -8.24 -9.64 -13.54
CA GLN A 580 -7.44 -8.43 -13.38
C GLN A 580 -8.18 -7.21 -13.96
N ILE A 581 -9.51 -7.15 -13.77
CA ILE A 581 -10.35 -6.06 -14.27
C ILE A 581 -10.23 -4.88 -13.28
N PRO A 582 -9.65 -3.74 -13.67
CA PRO A 582 -9.48 -2.60 -12.78
C PRO A 582 -10.79 -2.12 -12.16
N VAL A 583 -10.79 -1.81 -10.87
CA VAL A 583 -11.96 -1.31 -10.15
C VAL A 583 -11.78 0.16 -9.85
N ILE A 584 -12.73 0.98 -10.30
CA ILE A 584 -12.66 2.42 -10.21
C ILE A 584 -13.89 2.93 -9.48
N TYR A 585 -13.69 3.78 -8.48
CA TYR A 585 -14.78 4.45 -7.80
C TYR A 585 -15.23 5.69 -8.60
N ILE A 586 -16.53 6.03 -8.57
CA ILE A 586 -17.11 7.07 -9.42
C ILE A 586 -16.40 8.44 -9.33
N THR A 587 -16.00 8.88 -8.13
CA THR A 587 -15.26 10.16 -7.99
C THR A 587 -13.81 10.07 -8.45
N GLN A 588 -13.23 8.87 -8.51
CA GLN A 588 -11.92 8.65 -9.14
C GLN A 588 -12.03 8.75 -10.67
N LEU A 589 -13.08 8.16 -11.26
CA LEU A 589 -13.37 8.27 -12.70
C LEU A 589 -13.52 9.75 -13.12
N PHE A 590 -14.36 10.50 -12.41
CA PHE A 590 -14.49 11.94 -12.66
C PHE A 590 -13.18 12.69 -12.39
N GLY A 591 -12.45 12.31 -11.35
CA GLY A 591 -11.11 12.83 -11.06
C GLY A 591 -10.19 12.73 -12.28
N TYR A 592 -10.15 11.56 -12.92
CA TYR A 592 -9.36 11.33 -14.13
C TYR A 592 -9.83 12.22 -15.30
N CYS A 593 -11.13 12.24 -15.59
CA CYS A 593 -11.69 13.02 -16.70
C CYS A 593 -11.60 14.55 -16.48
N MET A 594 -11.43 15.00 -15.24
CA MET A 594 -11.12 16.38 -14.86
C MET A 594 -9.61 16.70 -14.88
N ASN A 595 -8.79 15.84 -15.49
CA ASN A 595 -7.34 15.96 -15.59
C ASN A 595 -6.62 16.08 -14.24
N ASN A 596 -7.08 15.33 -13.22
CA ASN A 596 -6.34 15.21 -11.97
C ASN A 596 -5.24 14.16 -12.08
N ASP A 597 -4.19 14.37 -11.31
CA ASP A 597 -3.12 13.42 -11.08
C ASP A 597 -3.69 12.08 -10.57
N LEU A 598 -3.33 10.99 -11.26
CA LEU A 598 -3.84 9.64 -11.00
C LEU A 598 -3.46 9.08 -9.62
N TYR A 599 -2.34 9.53 -9.05
CA TYR A 599 -1.92 9.16 -7.70
C TYR A 599 -2.71 9.95 -6.64
N LYS A 600 -2.97 11.25 -6.88
CA LYS A 600 -3.77 12.07 -5.95
C LYS A 600 -5.20 11.58 -5.78
N ILE A 601 -5.78 11.01 -6.82
CA ILE A 601 -7.10 10.35 -6.79
C ILE A 601 -7.00 8.85 -6.49
N GLY A 602 -5.79 8.35 -6.21
CA GLY A 602 -5.46 6.98 -5.85
C GLY A 602 -6.00 5.91 -6.81
N LEU A 603 -5.96 6.22 -8.11
CA LEU A 603 -6.07 5.22 -9.16
C LEU A 603 -4.77 4.45 -9.25
N LEU A 604 -3.62 5.12 -9.25
CA LEU A 604 -2.32 4.46 -9.24
C LEU A 604 -1.81 4.21 -7.82
N ARG A 605 -1.32 2.99 -7.58
CA ARG A 605 -0.66 2.63 -6.33
C ARG A 605 0.82 3.02 -6.43
N PRO A 606 1.36 3.83 -5.50
CA PRO A 606 2.81 4.00 -5.40
C PRO A 606 3.47 2.63 -5.24
N ASN A 607 4.53 2.35 -6.02
CA ASN A 607 5.24 1.04 -6.08
C ASN A 607 5.71 0.51 -4.71
N LYS A 608 5.68 1.37 -3.69
CA LYS A 608 6.24 1.16 -2.35
C LYS A 608 5.23 0.63 -1.33
N LEU A 609 3.93 0.65 -1.65
CA LEU A 609 2.88 0.18 -0.76
C LEU A 609 2.44 -1.24 -1.14
N GLN A 610 2.98 -2.24 -0.44
CA GLN A 610 2.53 -3.63 -0.57
C GLN A 610 1.36 -3.90 0.38
N GLY A 611 0.34 -4.59 -0.11
CA GLY A 611 -0.84 -4.95 0.68
C GLY A 611 -1.81 -3.80 0.93
N THR A 612 -1.64 -2.67 0.25
CA THR A 612 -2.63 -1.58 0.21
C THR A 612 -3.36 -1.61 -1.13
N PRO A 613 -4.63 -1.19 -1.17
CA PRO A 613 -5.34 -1.07 -2.42
C PRO A 613 -4.82 0.12 -3.27
N PRO A 614 -5.12 0.14 -4.58
CA PRO A 614 -5.84 -0.91 -5.31
C PRO A 614 -5.05 -2.23 -5.34
N PHE A 615 -5.75 -3.35 -5.11
CA PHE A 615 -5.18 -4.70 -5.09
C PHE A 615 -5.04 -5.28 -6.51
N VAL A 616 -5.98 -4.92 -7.39
CA VAL A 616 -5.92 -5.12 -8.83
C VAL A 616 -5.29 -3.89 -9.47
N ASP A 617 -4.26 -4.08 -10.28
CA ASP A 617 -3.53 -2.97 -10.88
C ASP A 617 -4.41 -2.23 -11.88
N THR A 618 -4.61 -0.93 -11.66
CA THR A 618 -5.40 -0.08 -12.56
C THR A 618 -4.54 0.58 -13.65
N ALA A 619 -3.20 0.57 -13.51
CA ALA A 619 -2.31 1.20 -14.48
C ALA A 619 -2.54 0.75 -15.93
N PRO A 620 -2.79 -0.55 -16.24
CA PRO A 620 -2.94 -1.03 -17.61
C PRO A 620 -4.00 -0.29 -18.44
N VAL A 621 -5.13 0.12 -17.83
CA VAL A 621 -6.22 0.79 -18.57
C VAL A 621 -5.93 2.27 -18.85
N PHE A 622 -4.87 2.82 -18.26
CA PHE A 622 -4.42 4.19 -18.51
C PHE A 622 -3.19 4.26 -19.44
N LYS A 623 -2.54 3.15 -19.78
CA LYS A 623 -1.25 3.13 -20.54
C LYS A 623 -1.32 3.74 -21.95
N ASN A 624 -2.49 3.82 -22.58
CA ASN A 624 -2.66 4.50 -23.87
C ASN A 624 -2.92 6.02 -23.74
N TYR A 625 -2.97 6.56 -22.51
CA TYR A 625 -3.42 7.92 -22.20
C TYR A 625 -2.52 8.65 -21.18
N VAL A 626 -1.33 8.12 -20.90
CA VAL A 626 -0.31 8.74 -20.05
C VAL A 626 0.96 8.85 -20.89
N ASP A 627 1.27 10.06 -21.34
CA ASP A 627 2.64 10.40 -21.73
C ASP A 627 3.51 10.29 -20.47
N LEU A 628 4.16 9.14 -20.31
CA LEU A 628 5.18 8.92 -19.29
C LEU A 628 6.50 9.55 -19.80
N GLU A 629 6.59 10.88 -19.79
CA GLU A 629 7.84 11.64 -19.99
C GLU A 629 8.44 12.19 -18.69
#